data_AF-A0A254NG24-F1
#
_entry.id   AF-A0A254NG24-F1
#
_cell.length_a   1.000
_cell.length_b   1.000
_cell.length_c   1.000
_cell.angle_alpha   90.00
_cell.angle_beta   90.00
_cell.angle_gamma   90.00
#
_symmetry.space_group_name_H-M   'P 1'
#
loop_
_entity.id
_entity.type
_entity.pdbx_description
1 polymer ?
#
loop_
_entity_poly.entity_id
_entity_poly.type
_entity_poly.pdbx_seq_one_letter_code
_entity_poly.pdbx_strand_id
1 'polypeptide(L)'
;MGSLRKNKAENRNKAIPGPESTSGNMRIWWLNPTIVFPILMTVILIGAYYIPSDSYVSFYRVNKFISESNIMYSILPVCCFVLGGILASLAGRGTKSSKAFGEVIVKRDSFIKMWINLLFGFTMFGYAVWFLIMLRSGFSLGLFLNVLSGEPGAIYSIKENFNNVAGVTSFTNFSIPFVILTSYYLFYNKKKIYIWMLAIVFVFTMLRAVFFLERLAIMEFIVPLAVVYFSMRAKLGRRPRFLAIYPIVGVVALIGFFGASEYFRSWLSYYVNYYPSFWEFIITRFFGYYVTAINTGTLYMEHLGFHWLPFPSSTAEFIWKFPGVPDNAYESIYGFEPQAVINNTLATMGNPEFNNPSGLLQPYNDYGFSGALVFWVIVGFFTGVLYNHFKKGHTFGMMIYPIWLVGVLEIPRYFYFGSGRFFPCWIIILAFTFILHYNRKKLTTWRLRGVGADE
;
A
#
# COMPACT_ATOMS: atom_id res chain seq x y z
N MET A 1 24.88 -48.81 30.90
CA MET A 1 24.49 -48.30 29.56
C MET A 1 22.97 -48.01 29.39
N GLY A 2 22.16 -48.03 30.46
CA GLY A 2 20.70 -47.80 30.36
C GLY A 2 20.18 -46.38 30.66
N SER A 3 20.97 -45.51 31.30
CA SER A 3 20.49 -44.20 31.77
C SER A 3 20.66 -43.05 30.76
N LEU A 4 21.50 -43.20 29.74
CA LEU A 4 21.76 -42.15 28.73
C LEU A 4 20.75 -42.15 27.55
N ARG A 5 19.95 -43.22 27.38
CA ARG A 5 18.90 -43.27 26.34
C ARG A 5 17.56 -42.67 26.76
N LYS A 6 17.25 -42.59 28.07
CA LYS A 6 16.01 -41.96 28.55
C LYS A 6 16.01 -40.43 28.42
N ASN A 7 17.15 -39.78 28.67
CA ASN A 7 17.26 -38.32 28.54
C ASN A 7 17.15 -37.78 27.09
N LYS A 8 17.31 -38.63 26.07
CA LYS A 8 17.18 -38.22 24.67
C LYS A 8 15.75 -38.35 24.13
N ALA A 9 14.89 -39.14 24.81
CA ALA A 9 13.48 -39.31 24.46
C ALA A 9 12.60 -38.22 25.12
N GLU A 10 12.91 -37.80 26.34
CA GLU A 10 12.15 -36.73 27.03
C GLU A 10 12.39 -35.33 26.45
N ASN A 11 13.54 -35.08 25.82
CA ASN A 11 13.85 -33.77 25.22
C ASN A 11 13.23 -33.54 23.83
N ARG A 12 12.50 -34.52 23.25
CA ARG A 12 11.78 -34.34 21.97
C ARG A 12 10.32 -33.90 22.12
N ASN A 13 9.79 -33.89 23.34
CA ASN A 13 8.41 -33.47 23.66
C ASN A 13 8.34 -32.16 24.47
N LYS A 14 9.31 -31.25 24.31
CA LYS A 14 9.01 -29.83 24.58
C LYS A 14 8.09 -29.36 23.47
N ALA A 15 6.79 -29.55 23.69
CA ALA A 15 5.74 -28.79 23.03
C ALA A 15 6.25 -27.35 22.91
N ILE A 16 6.32 -26.86 21.67
CA ILE A 16 6.50 -25.44 21.40
C ILE A 16 5.53 -24.74 22.34
N PRO A 17 5.98 -23.91 23.30
CA PRO A 17 5.04 -23.19 24.12
C PRO A 17 4.18 -22.40 23.15
N GLY A 18 2.93 -22.84 23.01
CA GLY A 18 1.93 -22.09 22.29
C GLY A 18 1.88 -20.70 22.92
N PRO A 19 1.43 -19.67 22.20
CA PRO A 19 1.28 -18.35 22.79
C PRO A 19 0.18 -18.42 23.86
N GLU A 20 0.58 -18.81 25.07
CA GLU A 20 -0.13 -18.58 26.30
C GLU A 20 -0.10 -17.08 26.53
N SER A 21 -1.23 -16.46 26.18
CA SER A 21 -1.87 -15.44 27.00
C SER A 21 -0.93 -14.47 27.72
N THR A 22 -0.53 -13.43 27.00
CA THR A 22 -0.91 -12.11 27.50
C THR A 22 -1.89 -11.54 26.49
N SER A 23 -3.06 -11.15 26.98
CA SER A 23 -4.00 -10.24 26.32
C SER A 23 -3.36 -8.86 26.18
N GLY A 24 -2.16 -8.81 25.58
CA GLY A 24 -1.44 -7.60 25.28
C GLY A 24 -2.27 -6.84 24.26
N ASN A 25 -3.09 -5.91 24.76
CA ASN A 25 -3.67 -4.85 23.95
C ASN A 25 -2.54 -4.34 23.04
N MET A 26 -2.66 -4.57 21.73
CA MET A 26 -1.74 -4.01 20.75
C MET A 26 -1.94 -2.49 20.78
N ARG A 27 -1.22 -1.82 21.69
CA ARG A 27 -1.18 -0.36 21.85
C ARG A 27 -0.03 0.19 21.01
N ILE A 28 -0.07 -0.06 19.70
CA ILE A 28 0.85 0.56 18.74
C ILE A 28 0.07 1.69 18.07
N TRP A 29 0.35 2.94 18.47
CA TRP A 29 -0.43 4.10 18.03
C TRP A 29 -0.38 4.28 16.51
N TRP A 30 0.77 4.00 15.90
CA TRP A 30 0.98 4.13 14.46
C TRP A 30 0.42 2.97 13.63
N LEU A 31 -0.12 1.93 14.28
CA LEU A 31 -0.97 0.95 13.61
C LEU A 31 -2.45 1.32 13.75
N ASN A 32 -2.81 2.40 14.44
CA ASN A 32 -4.20 2.83 14.48
C ASN A 32 -4.47 3.80 13.32
N PRO A 33 -5.26 3.42 12.31
CA PRO A 33 -5.52 4.29 11.17
C PRO A 33 -6.29 5.56 11.58
N THR A 34 -7.09 5.52 12.66
CA THR A 34 -7.80 6.71 13.17
C THR A 34 -6.88 7.73 13.86
N ILE A 35 -5.61 7.37 14.09
CA ILE A 35 -4.59 8.25 14.67
C ILE A 35 -3.61 8.67 13.58
N VAL A 36 -3.09 7.70 12.81
CA VAL A 36 -2.07 7.97 11.77
C VAL A 36 -2.60 8.86 10.67
N PHE A 37 -3.80 8.56 10.16
CA PHE A 37 -4.37 9.30 9.06
C PHE A 37 -4.57 10.79 9.38
N PRO A 38 -5.24 11.19 10.48
CA PRO A 38 -5.38 12.61 10.80
C PRO A 38 -4.04 13.28 11.11
N ILE A 39 -3.06 12.60 11.74
CA ILE A 39 -1.72 13.18 11.95
C ILE A 39 -1.05 13.48 10.61
N LEU A 40 -1.02 12.49 9.70
CA LEU A 40 -0.43 12.64 8.37
C LEU A 40 -1.11 13.78 7.60
N MET A 41 -2.44 13.78 7.57
CA MET A 41 -3.22 14.79 6.87
C MET A 41 -3.01 16.18 7.49
N THR A 42 -2.94 16.30 8.81
CA THR A 42 -2.71 17.59 9.47
C THR A 42 -1.37 18.18 9.05
N VAL A 43 -0.29 17.39 9.03
CA VAL A 43 1.03 17.85 8.58
C VAL A 43 0.99 18.32 7.13
N ILE A 44 0.33 17.58 6.24
CA ILE A 44 0.23 17.91 4.81
C ILE A 44 -0.63 19.16 4.59
N LEU A 45 -1.77 19.27 5.27
CA LEU A 45 -2.68 20.42 5.15
C LEU A 45 -2.07 21.70 5.72
N ILE A 46 -1.33 21.61 6.84
CA ILE A 46 -0.55 22.73 7.35
C ILE A 46 0.47 23.17 6.30
N GLY A 47 1.24 22.23 5.73
CA GLY A 47 2.20 22.54 4.67
C GLY A 47 1.52 23.21 3.47
N ALA A 48 0.41 22.66 3.01
CA ALA A 48 -0.30 23.19 1.84
C ALA A 48 -0.93 24.56 2.06
N TYR A 49 -1.38 24.84 3.29
CA TYR A 49 -1.95 26.13 3.64
C TYR A 49 -0.89 27.20 3.88
N TYR A 50 0.16 26.90 4.63
CA TYR A 50 1.15 27.90 5.04
C TYR A 50 2.21 28.22 3.99
N ILE A 51 2.44 27.35 2.99
CA ILE A 51 3.37 27.68 1.89
C ILE A 51 2.81 28.86 1.09
N PRO A 52 3.54 29.98 0.94
CA PRO A 52 3.08 31.15 0.19
C PRO A 52 2.87 30.86 -1.29
N SER A 53 1.98 31.62 -1.95
CA SER A 53 1.68 31.46 -3.38
C SER A 53 2.93 31.63 -4.26
N ASP A 54 3.84 32.54 -3.90
CA ASP A 54 5.09 32.76 -4.63
C ASP A 54 6.03 31.54 -4.58
N SER A 55 5.98 30.79 -3.47
CA SER A 55 6.72 29.53 -3.33
C SER A 55 6.13 28.43 -4.21
N TYR A 56 4.81 28.41 -4.42
CA TYR A 56 4.19 27.48 -5.37
C TYR A 56 4.63 27.75 -6.81
N VAL A 57 4.69 29.02 -7.20
CA VAL A 57 5.12 29.41 -8.55
C VAL A 57 6.62 29.16 -8.73
N SER A 58 7.46 29.54 -7.76
CA SER A 58 8.92 29.39 -7.89
C SER A 58 9.40 27.94 -7.80
N PHE A 59 8.91 27.14 -6.84
CA PHE A 59 9.37 25.78 -6.64
C PHE A 59 8.60 24.75 -7.47
N TYR A 60 7.29 24.94 -7.62
CA TYR A 60 6.42 23.95 -8.26
C TYR A 60 5.88 24.40 -9.62
N ARG A 61 6.10 25.65 -10.05
CA ARG A 61 5.61 26.20 -11.33
C ARG A 61 4.10 26.02 -11.53
N VAL A 62 3.33 26.13 -10.44
CA VAL A 62 1.86 26.07 -10.44
C VAL A 62 1.31 27.16 -9.55
N ASN A 63 0.11 27.65 -9.85
CA ASN A 63 -0.61 28.57 -8.98
C ASN A 63 -1.12 27.86 -7.71
N LYS A 64 -1.18 28.59 -6.61
CA LYS A 64 -1.81 28.11 -5.38
C LYS A 64 -3.33 28.30 -5.49
N PHE A 65 -4.06 27.19 -5.42
CA PHE A 65 -5.52 27.16 -5.39
C PHE A 65 -6.05 27.00 -3.97
N ILE A 66 -5.25 26.48 -3.02
CA ILE A 66 -5.68 26.37 -1.61
C ILE A 66 -5.74 27.76 -0.97
N SER A 67 -6.89 28.07 -0.36
CA SER A 67 -7.20 29.35 0.28
C SER A 67 -7.99 29.14 1.59
N GLU A 68 -8.21 30.23 2.32
CA GLU A 68 -9.00 30.23 3.57
C GLU A 68 -10.44 29.76 3.36
N SER A 69 -11.03 30.03 2.19
CA SER A 69 -12.41 29.66 1.88
C SER A 69 -12.59 28.19 1.56
N ASN A 70 -11.57 27.52 1.00
CA ASN A 70 -11.69 26.16 0.48
C ASN A 70 -10.96 25.09 1.31
N ILE A 71 -10.11 25.47 2.27
CA ILE A 71 -9.39 24.50 3.12
C ILE A 71 -10.34 23.58 3.91
N MET A 72 -11.54 24.06 4.25
CA MET A 72 -12.56 23.26 4.92
C MET A 72 -12.97 22.03 4.12
N TYR A 73 -12.97 22.10 2.79
CA TYR A 73 -13.25 20.94 1.93
C TYR A 73 -12.17 19.85 2.03
N SER A 74 -10.96 20.18 2.46
CA SER A 74 -9.92 19.19 2.74
C SER A 74 -9.98 18.65 4.18
N ILE A 75 -10.47 19.45 5.14
CA ILE A 75 -10.55 19.05 6.55
C ILE A 75 -11.75 18.12 6.80
N LEU A 76 -12.91 18.41 6.21
CA LEU A 76 -14.15 17.65 6.42
C LEU A 76 -14.02 16.14 6.09
N PRO A 77 -13.43 15.72 4.95
CA PRO A 77 -13.12 14.33 4.65
C PRO A 77 -12.34 13.62 5.76
N VAL A 78 -11.36 14.31 6.36
CA VAL A 78 -10.51 13.75 7.42
C VAL A 78 -11.35 13.50 8.68
N CYS A 79 -12.18 14.46 9.06
CA CYS A 79 -13.12 14.32 10.17
C CYS A 79 -14.11 13.16 9.94
N CYS A 80 -14.68 13.06 8.74
CA CYS A 80 -15.60 11.99 8.35
C CYS A 80 -14.93 10.61 8.42
N PHE A 81 -13.70 10.48 7.94
CA PHE A 81 -12.93 9.23 8.04
C PHE A 81 -12.68 8.83 9.49
N VAL A 82 -12.28 9.77 10.35
CA VAL A 82 -12.07 9.53 11.78
C VAL A 82 -13.37 9.11 12.47
N LEU A 83 -14.48 9.79 12.16
CA LEU A 83 -15.81 9.46 12.65
C LEU A 83 -16.20 8.03 12.27
N GLY A 84 -16.02 7.63 11.01
CA GLY A 84 -16.23 6.25 10.55
C GLY A 84 -15.40 5.24 11.35
N GLY A 85 -14.11 5.54 11.55
CA GLY A 85 -13.22 4.67 12.33
C GLY A 85 -13.61 4.54 13.80
N ILE A 86 -14.11 5.60 14.43
CA ILE A 86 -14.65 5.58 15.80
C ILE A 86 -15.91 4.70 15.85
N LEU A 87 -16.85 4.88 14.92
CA LEU A 87 -18.06 4.05 14.82
C LEU A 87 -17.72 2.57 14.71
N ALA A 88 -16.72 2.23 13.89
CA ALA A 88 -16.23 0.86 13.77
C ALA A 88 -15.58 0.33 15.07
N SER A 89 -14.88 1.18 15.82
CA SER A 89 -14.35 0.83 17.15
C SER A 89 -15.46 0.57 18.15
N LEU A 90 -16.57 1.31 18.11
CA LEU A 90 -17.72 1.11 18.96
C LEU A 90 -18.44 -0.21 18.60
N ALA A 91 -18.75 -0.42 17.31
CA ALA A 91 -19.34 -1.65 16.80
C ALA A 91 -18.48 -2.88 17.10
N GLY A 92 -17.16 -2.72 17.10
CA GLY A 92 -16.19 -3.78 17.35
C GLY A 92 -15.99 -4.14 18.83
N ARG A 93 -16.61 -3.47 19.81
CA ARG A 93 -16.34 -3.73 21.25
C ARG A 93 -16.63 -5.17 21.67
N GLY A 94 -17.66 -5.81 21.11
CA GLY A 94 -18.07 -7.17 21.46
C GLY A 94 -17.33 -8.32 20.76
N THR A 95 -16.47 -8.05 19.77
CA THR A 95 -15.82 -9.14 19.02
C THR A 95 -14.76 -9.87 19.86
N LYS A 96 -14.80 -11.21 19.90
CA LYS A 96 -13.83 -12.01 20.67
C LYS A 96 -12.52 -12.18 19.91
N SER A 97 -11.40 -12.31 20.62
CA SER A 97 -10.11 -12.63 19.99
C SER A 97 -10.16 -14.00 19.32
N SER A 98 -9.56 -14.12 18.14
CA SER A 98 -9.47 -15.35 17.35
C SER A 98 -8.03 -15.83 17.23
N LYS A 99 -7.80 -17.13 17.45
CA LYS A 99 -6.53 -17.81 17.17
C LYS A 99 -6.53 -18.54 15.82
N ALA A 100 -7.64 -18.46 15.08
CA ALA A 100 -7.89 -19.28 13.89
C ALA A 100 -6.80 -19.12 12.82
N PHE A 101 -6.28 -17.90 12.61
CA PHE A 101 -5.26 -17.66 11.59
C PHE A 101 -3.95 -18.40 11.89
N GLY A 102 -3.45 -18.29 13.13
CA GLY A 102 -2.24 -18.99 13.55
C GLY A 102 -2.40 -20.50 13.53
N GLU A 103 -3.55 -21.01 13.97
CA GLU A 103 -3.83 -22.46 13.89
C GLU A 103 -3.86 -22.98 12.46
N VAL A 104 -4.42 -22.21 11.53
CA VAL A 104 -4.47 -22.58 10.11
C VAL A 104 -3.06 -22.63 9.51
N ILE A 105 -2.21 -21.65 9.82
CA ILE A 105 -0.82 -21.64 9.33
C ILE A 105 -0.06 -22.88 9.80
N VAL A 106 -0.24 -23.27 11.06
CA VAL A 106 0.45 -24.45 11.64
C VAL A 106 -0.14 -25.76 11.11
N LYS A 107 -1.48 -25.89 11.06
CA LYS A 107 -2.15 -27.15 10.68
C LYS A 107 -2.13 -27.42 9.18
N ARG A 108 -2.12 -26.38 8.33
CA ARG A 108 -2.18 -26.49 6.87
C ARG A 108 -0.86 -26.06 6.22
N ASP A 109 0.26 -26.42 6.83
CA ASP A 109 1.61 -26.05 6.39
C ASP A 109 1.85 -26.31 4.89
N SER A 110 1.47 -27.47 4.36
CA SER A 110 1.62 -27.80 2.93
C SER A 110 0.83 -26.86 2.01
N PHE A 111 -0.42 -26.54 2.37
CA PHE A 111 -1.26 -25.62 1.60
C PHE A 111 -0.68 -24.20 1.60
N ILE A 112 -0.22 -23.71 2.75
CA ILE A 112 0.38 -22.37 2.85
C ILE A 112 1.66 -22.30 2.02
N LYS A 113 2.51 -23.34 2.06
CA LYS A 113 3.72 -23.42 1.23
C LYS A 113 3.40 -23.40 -0.26
N MET A 114 2.39 -24.14 -0.70
CA MET A 114 1.95 -24.16 -2.09
C MET A 114 1.57 -22.74 -2.55
N TRP A 115 0.79 -22.01 -1.75
CA TRP A 115 0.44 -20.62 -2.06
C TRP A 115 1.63 -19.67 -2.05
N ILE A 116 2.54 -19.80 -1.09
CA ILE A 116 3.78 -19.00 -1.05
C ILE A 116 4.60 -19.24 -2.33
N ASN A 117 4.79 -20.49 -2.73
CA ASN A 117 5.56 -20.85 -3.91
C ASN A 117 4.87 -20.40 -5.21
N LEU A 118 3.54 -20.51 -5.28
CA LEU A 118 2.75 -20.06 -6.43
C LEU A 118 2.82 -18.54 -6.58
N LEU A 119 2.64 -17.78 -5.48
CA LEU A 119 2.75 -16.32 -5.51
C LEU A 119 4.17 -15.86 -5.84
N PHE A 120 5.18 -16.55 -5.28
CA PHE A 120 6.58 -16.32 -5.62
C PHE A 120 6.84 -16.60 -7.11
N GLY A 121 6.36 -17.73 -7.62
CA GLY A 121 6.49 -18.10 -9.03
C GLY A 121 5.88 -17.07 -9.96
N PHE A 122 4.66 -16.61 -9.69
CA PHE A 122 4.01 -15.54 -10.47
C PHE A 122 4.74 -14.20 -10.38
N THR A 123 5.24 -13.84 -9.20
CA THR A 123 6.03 -12.62 -9.02
C THR A 123 7.33 -12.68 -9.83
N MET A 124 8.05 -13.80 -9.76
CA MET A 124 9.28 -14.02 -10.50
C MET A 124 9.03 -14.11 -12.00
N PHE A 125 7.92 -14.70 -12.43
CA PHE A 125 7.50 -14.70 -13.82
C PHE A 125 7.25 -13.28 -14.34
N GLY A 126 6.53 -12.45 -13.56
CA GLY A 126 6.35 -11.03 -13.88
C GLY A 126 7.68 -10.29 -14.06
N TYR A 127 8.63 -10.49 -13.14
CA TYR A 127 9.97 -9.91 -13.25
C TYR A 127 10.80 -10.49 -14.40
N ALA A 128 10.63 -11.76 -14.75
CA ALA A 128 11.34 -12.38 -15.87
C ALA A 128 10.83 -11.84 -17.22
N VAL A 129 9.51 -11.76 -17.41
CA VAL A 129 8.90 -11.17 -18.61
C VAL A 129 9.29 -9.70 -18.73
N TRP A 130 9.31 -8.98 -17.61
CA TRP A 130 9.82 -7.61 -17.55
C TRP A 130 11.26 -7.50 -18.05
N PHE A 131 12.16 -8.35 -17.56
CA PHE A 131 13.55 -8.37 -18.00
C PHE A 131 13.70 -8.73 -19.49
N LEU A 132 12.87 -9.64 -20.01
CA LEU A 132 12.83 -9.98 -21.43
C LEU A 132 12.36 -8.80 -22.31
N ILE A 133 11.35 -8.05 -21.85
CA ILE A 133 10.91 -6.82 -22.54
C ILE A 133 12.04 -5.79 -22.55
N MET A 134 12.78 -5.65 -21.44
CA MET A 134 13.97 -4.81 -21.39
C MET A 134 14.99 -5.20 -22.47
N LEU A 135 15.40 -6.47 -22.51
CA LEU A 135 16.36 -6.95 -23.50
C LEU A 135 15.87 -6.74 -24.94
N ARG A 136 14.59 -7.01 -25.23
CA ARG A 136 14.01 -6.84 -26.57
C ARG A 136 13.96 -5.38 -27.02
N SER A 137 13.82 -4.45 -26.08
CA SER A 137 13.72 -3.01 -26.38
C SER A 137 15.10 -2.33 -26.50
N GLY A 138 16.18 -3.11 -26.64
CA GLY A 138 17.53 -2.59 -26.84
C GLY A 138 18.31 -2.31 -25.55
N PHE A 139 17.89 -2.88 -24.41
CA PHE A 139 18.63 -2.73 -23.15
C PHE A 139 20.00 -3.43 -23.23
N SER A 140 21.08 -2.64 -23.20
CA SER A 140 22.45 -3.15 -23.14
C SER A 140 22.97 -3.17 -21.69
N LEU A 141 23.94 -4.06 -21.41
CA LEU A 141 24.68 -4.07 -20.14
C LEU A 141 25.38 -2.72 -19.87
N GLY A 142 25.74 -1.99 -20.94
CA GLY A 142 26.24 -0.62 -20.85
C GLY A 142 25.20 0.34 -20.28
N LEU A 143 23.96 0.33 -20.78
CA LEU A 143 22.88 1.17 -20.25
C LEU A 143 22.58 0.87 -18.77
N PHE A 144 22.66 -0.41 -18.35
CA PHE A 144 22.53 -0.77 -16.93
C PHE A 144 23.62 -0.11 -16.07
N LEU A 145 24.87 -0.19 -16.50
CA LEU A 145 26.01 0.41 -15.80
C LEU A 145 25.97 1.94 -15.85
N ASN A 146 25.47 2.52 -16.93
CA ASN A 146 25.31 3.96 -17.09
C ASN A 146 24.25 4.52 -16.14
N VAL A 147 23.12 3.81 -15.96
CA VAL A 147 22.12 4.16 -14.95
C VAL A 147 22.70 4.03 -13.53
N LEU A 148 23.48 2.98 -13.26
CA LEU A 148 24.07 2.75 -11.94
C LEU A 148 25.22 3.73 -11.62
N SER A 149 25.94 4.19 -12.64
CA SER A 149 26.99 5.22 -12.53
C SER A 149 26.43 6.65 -12.53
N GLY A 150 25.12 6.82 -12.78
CA GLY A 150 24.45 8.11 -12.73
C GLY A 150 24.70 8.98 -13.96
N GLU A 151 24.90 8.38 -15.13
CA GLU A 151 25.08 9.14 -16.37
C GLU A 151 23.81 9.96 -16.70
N PRO A 152 23.94 11.29 -16.95
CA PRO A 152 22.80 12.15 -17.25
C PRO A 152 21.98 11.65 -18.44
N GLY A 153 20.65 11.55 -18.29
CA GLY A 153 19.74 11.18 -19.38
C GLY A 153 19.51 9.68 -19.60
N ALA A 154 20.33 8.78 -19.05
CA ALA A 154 20.21 7.33 -19.27
C ALA A 154 18.87 6.72 -18.80
N ILE A 155 18.26 7.30 -17.77
CA ILE A 155 16.94 6.89 -17.25
C ILE A 155 15.81 7.37 -18.18
N TYR A 156 15.97 8.51 -18.85
CA TYR A 156 14.96 9.06 -19.77
C TYR A 156 14.94 8.29 -21.09
N SER A 157 16.10 7.90 -21.62
CA SER A 157 16.21 7.04 -22.81
C SER A 157 15.62 5.65 -22.59
N ILE A 158 15.64 5.15 -21.35
CA ILE A 158 14.92 3.94 -20.96
C ILE A 158 13.41 4.22 -21.07
N LYS A 159 12.91 5.26 -20.39
CA LYS A 159 11.49 5.58 -20.33
C LYS A 159 10.83 5.78 -21.71
N GLU A 160 11.47 6.49 -22.63
CA GLU A 160 10.91 6.75 -23.97
C GLU A 160 10.81 5.49 -24.85
N ASN A 161 11.69 4.51 -24.63
CA ASN A 161 11.68 3.24 -25.35
C ASN A 161 10.78 2.17 -24.69
N PHE A 162 10.29 2.41 -23.46
CA PHE A 162 9.45 1.47 -22.72
C PHE A 162 7.99 1.93 -22.67
N ASN A 163 7.19 1.46 -23.62
CA ASN A 163 5.75 1.39 -23.42
C ASN A 163 5.45 0.27 -22.41
N ASN A 164 4.90 0.63 -21.26
CA ASN A 164 4.45 -0.34 -20.25
C ASN A 164 3.44 -1.30 -20.89
N VAL A 165 3.79 -2.58 -20.97
CA VAL A 165 2.84 -3.61 -21.42
C VAL A 165 1.84 -3.88 -20.30
N ALA A 166 0.63 -3.33 -20.46
CA ALA A 166 -0.49 -3.58 -19.55
C ALA A 166 -0.71 -5.10 -19.38
N GLY A 167 -0.73 -5.56 -18.13
CA GLY A 167 -0.87 -6.98 -17.77
C GLY A 167 0.40 -7.65 -17.25
N VAL A 168 1.60 -7.30 -17.76
CA VAL A 168 2.87 -7.85 -17.23
C VAL A 168 3.21 -7.24 -15.87
N THR A 169 2.98 -5.93 -15.73
CA THR A 169 3.12 -5.22 -14.45
C THR A 169 2.15 -5.73 -13.39
N SER A 170 0.98 -6.25 -13.79
CA SER A 170 0.01 -6.85 -12.87
C SER A 170 0.58 -8.08 -12.16
N PHE A 171 1.42 -8.88 -12.82
CA PHE A 171 2.08 -10.05 -12.20
C PHE A 171 3.09 -9.66 -11.12
N THR A 172 3.74 -8.50 -11.24
CA THR A 172 4.66 -8.00 -10.20
C THR A 172 3.93 -7.61 -8.91
N ASN A 173 2.63 -7.27 -9.00
CA ASN A 173 1.83 -6.89 -7.83
C ASN A 173 1.46 -8.12 -6.96
N PHE A 174 1.62 -9.36 -7.46
CA PHE A 174 1.50 -10.59 -6.64
C PHE A 174 2.55 -10.66 -5.53
N SER A 175 3.60 -9.84 -5.61
CA SER A 175 4.57 -9.65 -4.52
C SER A 175 3.91 -9.21 -3.21
N ILE A 176 2.80 -8.45 -3.28
CA ILE A 176 2.10 -7.92 -2.11
C ILE A 176 1.51 -9.04 -1.23
N PRO A 177 0.59 -9.90 -1.73
CA PRO A 177 0.09 -11.02 -0.95
C PRO A 177 1.21 -12.00 -0.56
N PHE A 178 2.24 -12.17 -1.40
CA PHE A 178 3.41 -12.98 -1.09
C PHE A 178 4.13 -12.48 0.16
N VAL A 179 4.41 -11.18 0.27
CA VAL A 179 5.10 -10.59 1.42
C VAL A 179 4.31 -10.81 2.70
N ILE A 180 3.00 -10.58 2.69
CA ILE A 180 2.14 -10.73 3.87
C ILE A 180 2.16 -12.19 4.35
N LEU A 181 1.88 -13.13 3.44
CA LEU A 181 1.78 -14.54 3.79
C LEU A 181 3.12 -15.12 4.24
N THR A 182 4.19 -14.81 3.51
CA THR A 182 5.55 -15.27 3.81
C THR A 182 6.05 -14.69 5.12
N SER A 183 5.75 -13.42 5.43
CA SER A 183 6.10 -12.80 6.70
C SER A 183 5.45 -13.53 7.87
N TYR A 184 4.14 -13.81 7.78
CA TYR A 184 3.47 -14.59 8.81
C TYR A 184 4.05 -16.00 8.94
N TYR A 185 4.26 -16.70 7.81
CA TYR A 185 4.82 -18.05 7.80
C TYR A 185 6.22 -18.10 8.43
N LEU A 186 7.07 -17.12 8.15
CA LEU A 186 8.42 -17.00 8.72
C LEU A 186 8.38 -16.84 10.25
N PHE A 187 7.41 -16.10 10.79
CA PHE A 187 7.24 -15.94 12.23
C PHE A 187 6.92 -17.27 12.94
N TYR A 188 6.12 -18.14 12.32
CA TYR A 188 5.74 -19.43 12.91
C TYR A 188 6.82 -20.51 12.71
N ASN A 189 7.40 -20.61 11.51
CA ASN A 189 8.26 -21.74 11.13
C ASN A 189 9.77 -21.43 11.14
N LYS A 190 10.17 -20.14 11.16
CA LYS A 190 11.56 -19.65 11.28
C LYS A 190 12.57 -20.26 10.28
N LYS A 191 12.11 -20.68 9.10
CA LYS A 191 12.98 -21.26 8.07
C LYS A 191 13.70 -20.18 7.26
N LYS A 192 15.02 -20.31 7.12
CA LYS A 192 15.88 -19.34 6.41
C LYS A 192 15.55 -19.18 4.91
N ILE A 193 15.01 -20.21 4.27
CA ILE A 193 14.68 -20.15 2.83
C ILE A 193 13.72 -19.01 2.50
N TYR A 194 12.73 -18.75 3.36
CA TYR A 194 11.75 -17.68 3.13
C TYR A 194 12.33 -16.27 3.33
N ILE A 195 13.41 -16.16 4.12
CA ILE A 195 14.17 -14.89 4.23
C ILE A 195 14.85 -14.60 2.89
N TRP A 196 15.47 -15.62 2.28
CA TRP A 196 16.07 -15.48 0.95
C TRP A 196 15.03 -15.17 -0.12
N MET A 197 13.87 -15.83 -0.10
CA MET A 197 12.78 -15.51 -1.04
C MET A 197 12.30 -14.05 -0.89
N LEU A 198 12.11 -13.56 0.34
CA LEU A 198 11.79 -12.16 0.59
C LEU A 198 12.91 -11.22 0.11
N ALA A 199 14.17 -11.55 0.36
CA ALA A 199 15.31 -10.75 -0.06
C ALA A 199 15.40 -10.66 -1.60
N ILE A 200 15.17 -11.77 -2.31
CA ILE A 200 15.15 -11.79 -3.77
C ILE A 200 14.04 -10.87 -4.29
N VAL A 201 12.80 -11.03 -3.81
CA VAL A 201 11.67 -10.17 -4.24
C VAL A 201 11.92 -8.71 -3.89
N PHE A 202 12.55 -8.42 -2.74
CA PHE A 202 12.92 -7.07 -2.36
C PHE A 202 13.93 -6.44 -3.33
N VAL A 203 14.97 -7.18 -3.73
CA VAL A 203 15.95 -6.70 -4.72
C VAL A 203 15.27 -6.39 -6.05
N PHE A 204 14.41 -7.29 -6.56
CA PHE A 204 13.66 -7.01 -7.79
C PHE A 204 12.70 -5.82 -7.65
N THR A 205 12.09 -5.65 -6.48
CA THR A 205 11.22 -4.50 -6.19
C THR A 205 12.02 -3.20 -6.17
N MET A 206 13.25 -3.21 -5.66
CA MET A 206 14.18 -2.08 -5.70
C MET A 206 14.59 -1.74 -7.13
N LEU A 207 14.95 -2.74 -7.93
CA LEU A 207 15.23 -2.55 -9.36
C LEU A 207 14.03 -1.93 -10.06
N ARG A 208 12.82 -2.44 -9.82
CA ARG A 208 11.57 -1.87 -10.37
C ARG A 208 11.39 -0.41 -9.99
N ALA A 209 11.62 -0.05 -8.73
CA ALA A 209 11.46 1.32 -8.27
C ALA A 209 12.46 2.30 -8.91
N VAL A 210 13.68 1.83 -9.21
CA VAL A 210 14.72 2.64 -9.88
C VAL A 210 14.45 2.76 -11.37
N PHE A 211 14.26 1.65 -12.08
CA PHE A 211 14.14 1.64 -13.54
C PHE A 211 12.79 2.16 -14.05
N PHE A 212 11.70 1.88 -13.33
CA PHE A 212 10.34 2.21 -13.77
C PHE A 212 9.71 3.35 -12.96
N LEU A 213 10.49 3.93 -12.05
CA LEU A 213 10.05 5.05 -11.19
C LEU A 213 8.82 4.73 -10.35
N GLU A 214 8.51 3.44 -10.18
CA GLU A 214 7.37 2.94 -9.42
C GLU A 214 7.68 2.93 -7.92
N ARG A 215 7.92 4.09 -7.33
CA ARG A 215 8.35 4.27 -5.92
C ARG A 215 7.41 3.63 -4.91
N LEU A 216 6.11 3.61 -5.23
CA LEU A 216 5.07 2.98 -4.43
C LEU A 216 5.31 1.46 -4.22
N ALA A 217 6.00 0.80 -5.17
CA ALA A 217 6.37 -0.62 -5.08
C ALA A 217 7.07 -1.00 -3.77
N ILE A 218 7.95 -0.10 -3.30
CA ILE A 218 8.74 -0.34 -2.10
C ILE A 218 7.88 -0.18 -0.86
N MET A 219 6.97 0.79 -0.84
CA MET A 219 6.03 0.96 0.27
C MET A 219 5.08 -0.22 0.37
N GLU A 220 4.61 -0.74 -0.77
CA GLU A 220 3.82 -1.97 -0.88
C GLU A 220 4.55 -3.22 -0.35
N PHE A 221 5.88 -3.20 -0.29
CA PHE A 221 6.69 -4.28 0.29
C PHE A 221 7.01 -4.03 1.77
N ILE A 222 7.60 -2.87 2.08
CA ILE A 222 8.15 -2.56 3.41
C ILE A 222 7.06 -2.39 4.45
N VAL A 223 5.98 -1.68 4.13
CA VAL A 223 4.92 -1.37 5.11
C VAL A 223 4.20 -2.65 5.54
N PRO A 224 3.72 -3.55 4.65
CA PRO A 224 3.09 -4.79 5.09
C PRO A 224 4.05 -5.69 5.89
N LEU A 225 5.32 -5.79 5.47
CA LEU A 225 6.35 -6.52 6.21
C LEU A 225 6.53 -5.95 7.63
N ALA A 226 6.64 -4.64 7.77
CA ALA A 226 6.78 -3.96 9.05
C ALA A 226 5.54 -4.18 9.94
N VAL A 227 4.32 -3.99 9.40
CA VAL A 227 3.06 -4.22 10.12
C VAL A 227 3.00 -5.64 10.67
N VAL A 228 3.31 -6.65 9.85
CA VAL A 228 3.36 -8.05 10.29
C VAL A 228 4.44 -8.25 11.34
N TYR A 229 5.65 -7.71 11.12
CA TYR A 229 6.77 -7.86 12.04
C TYR A 229 6.49 -7.30 13.44
N PHE A 230 6.05 -6.04 13.51
CA PHE A 230 5.80 -5.38 14.78
C PHE A 230 4.56 -5.94 15.49
N SER A 231 3.51 -6.28 14.76
CA SER A 231 2.30 -6.87 15.35
C SER A 231 2.57 -8.26 15.94
N MET A 232 3.31 -9.12 15.23
CA MET A 232 3.63 -10.46 15.73
C MET A 232 4.57 -10.41 16.93
N ARG A 233 5.57 -9.52 16.91
CA ARG A 233 6.44 -9.25 18.07
C ARG A 233 5.66 -8.75 19.29
N ALA A 234 4.74 -7.82 19.08
CA ALA A 234 3.88 -7.29 20.15
C ALA A 234 2.97 -8.37 20.74
N LYS A 235 2.40 -9.25 19.91
CA LYS A 235 1.60 -10.41 20.37
C LYS A 235 2.42 -11.44 21.16
N LEU A 236 3.73 -11.53 20.91
CA LEU A 236 4.66 -12.41 21.64
C LEU A 236 5.22 -11.78 22.94
N GLY A 237 4.72 -10.61 23.35
CA GLY A 237 5.23 -9.89 24.53
C GLY A 237 6.63 -9.27 24.36
N ARG A 238 7.27 -9.47 23.20
CA ARG A 238 8.60 -8.94 22.89
C ARG A 238 8.47 -7.57 22.23
N ARG A 239 8.14 -6.55 23.02
CA ARG A 239 8.11 -5.17 22.53
C ARG A 239 9.54 -4.75 22.18
N PRO A 240 9.85 -4.39 20.92
CA PRO A 240 11.14 -3.83 20.60
C PRO A 240 11.31 -2.50 21.35
N ARG A 241 12.54 -2.20 21.77
CA ARG A 241 12.86 -0.90 22.37
C ARG A 241 12.48 0.21 21.37
N PHE A 242 11.97 1.33 21.87
CA PHE A 242 11.58 2.51 21.08
C PHE A 242 10.45 2.29 20.05
N LEU A 243 9.46 1.43 20.36
CA LEU A 243 8.32 1.14 19.46
C LEU A 243 7.57 2.39 18.95
N ALA A 244 7.61 3.49 19.71
CA ALA A 244 6.97 4.76 19.35
C ALA A 244 7.75 5.59 18.31
N ILE A 245 9.06 5.36 18.13
CA ILE A 245 9.94 6.17 17.27
C ILE A 245 10.02 5.61 15.84
N TYR A 246 9.65 4.34 15.62
CA TYR A 246 9.71 3.71 14.29
C TYR A 246 9.00 4.46 13.16
N PRO A 247 7.85 5.16 13.37
CA PRO A 247 7.27 5.99 12.32
C PRO A 247 8.20 7.11 11.86
N ILE A 248 8.91 7.74 12.80
CA ILE A 248 9.89 8.80 12.50
C ILE A 248 11.06 8.20 11.71
N VAL A 249 11.58 7.05 12.13
CA VAL A 249 12.61 6.32 11.39
C VAL A 249 12.12 5.96 9.99
N GLY A 250 10.86 5.55 9.85
CA GLY A 250 10.22 5.25 8.58
C GLY A 250 10.13 6.46 7.66
N VAL A 251 9.75 7.64 8.18
CA VAL A 251 9.72 8.89 7.41
C VAL A 251 11.12 9.30 6.98
N VAL A 252 12.11 9.24 7.87
CA VAL A 252 13.51 9.55 7.53
C VAL A 252 14.04 8.59 6.46
N ALA A 253 13.76 7.30 6.60
CA ALA A 253 14.15 6.29 5.61
C ALA A 253 13.44 6.51 4.26
N LEU A 254 12.17 6.90 4.27
CA LEU A 254 11.40 7.21 3.06
C LEU A 254 11.99 8.44 2.35
N ILE A 255 12.29 9.52 3.09
CA ILE A 255 12.93 10.72 2.53
C ILE A 255 14.33 10.40 2.00
N GLY A 256 15.13 9.62 2.74
CA GLY A 256 16.46 9.20 2.29
C GLY A 256 16.42 8.36 1.02
N PHE A 257 15.50 7.38 0.94
CA PHE A 257 15.31 6.58 -0.26
C PHE A 257 14.77 7.40 -1.44
N PHE A 258 13.79 8.27 -1.17
CA PHE A 258 13.25 9.20 -2.16
C PHE A 258 14.35 10.11 -2.71
N GLY A 259 15.21 10.64 -1.83
CA GLY A 259 16.35 11.46 -2.20
C GLY A 259 17.36 10.69 -3.04
N ALA A 260 17.77 9.49 -2.62
CA ALA A 260 18.69 8.65 -3.39
C ALA A 260 18.15 8.36 -4.79
N SER A 261 16.86 8.04 -4.93
CA SER A 261 16.25 7.80 -6.24
C SER A 261 16.04 9.06 -7.09
N GLU A 262 15.76 10.22 -6.48
CA GLU A 262 15.74 11.52 -7.20
C GLU A 262 17.16 11.98 -7.61
N TYR A 263 18.19 11.60 -6.86
CA TYR A 263 19.59 11.92 -7.17
C TYR A 263 19.98 11.39 -8.55
N PHE A 264 19.77 10.08 -8.77
CA PHE A 264 20.10 9.43 -10.03
C PHE A 264 19.21 9.90 -11.19
N ARG A 265 17.94 10.23 -10.92
CA ARG A 265 16.98 10.60 -11.97
C ARG A 265 17.11 12.06 -12.40
N SER A 266 16.95 12.96 -11.45
CA SER A 266 16.56 14.34 -11.71
C SER A 266 17.69 15.30 -11.34
N TRP A 267 18.39 15.01 -10.25
CA TRP A 267 19.47 15.87 -9.75
C TRP A 267 20.58 15.95 -10.78
N LEU A 268 21.26 14.82 -11.05
CA LEU A 268 22.41 14.75 -11.97
C LEU A 268 22.07 15.21 -13.40
N SER A 269 20.84 14.97 -13.85
CA SER A 269 20.44 15.25 -15.23
C SER A 269 19.97 16.69 -15.46
N TYR A 270 19.38 17.36 -14.46
CA TYR A 270 18.66 18.60 -14.70
C TYR A 270 18.80 19.63 -13.58
N TYR A 271 18.70 19.22 -12.30
CA TYR A 271 18.50 20.15 -11.19
C TYR A 271 19.78 20.59 -10.47
N VAL A 272 20.96 20.03 -10.79
CA VAL A 272 22.26 20.45 -10.20
C VAL A 272 22.49 21.96 -10.32
N ASN A 273 22.06 22.59 -11.42
CA ASN A 273 22.31 24.00 -11.68
C ASN A 273 21.17 24.94 -11.22
N TYR A 274 20.03 24.39 -10.77
CA TYR A 274 18.86 25.18 -10.40
C TYR A 274 18.67 25.33 -8.89
N TYR A 275 19.16 24.38 -8.10
CA TYR A 275 19.01 24.39 -6.65
C TYR A 275 20.36 24.57 -5.97
N PRO A 276 20.45 25.40 -4.92
CA PRO A 276 21.70 25.68 -4.23
C PRO A 276 22.17 24.47 -3.39
N SER A 277 21.28 23.57 -2.98
CA SER A 277 21.63 22.34 -2.27
C SER A 277 20.75 21.16 -2.62
N PHE A 278 21.34 19.96 -2.59
CA PHE A 278 20.62 18.70 -2.81
C PHE A 278 19.56 18.44 -1.74
N TRP A 279 19.84 18.80 -0.48
CA TRP A 279 18.90 18.61 0.62
C TRP A 279 17.66 19.49 0.49
N GLU A 280 17.83 20.75 0.09
CA GLU A 280 16.73 21.64 -0.20
C GLU A 280 15.88 21.10 -1.37
N PHE A 281 16.52 20.64 -2.44
CA PHE A 281 15.82 20.00 -3.54
C PHE A 281 14.99 18.77 -3.11
N ILE A 282 15.56 17.86 -2.31
CA ILE A 282 14.85 16.66 -1.85
C ILE A 282 13.64 17.04 -0.99
N ILE A 283 13.83 17.91 0.00
CA ILE A 283 12.78 18.29 0.95
C ILE A 283 11.65 18.99 0.18
N THR A 284 11.99 20.00 -0.63
CA THR A 284 11.01 20.73 -1.44
C THR A 284 10.26 19.79 -2.38
N ARG A 285 10.95 18.86 -3.05
CA ARG A 285 10.29 17.92 -3.97
C ARG A 285 9.44 16.87 -3.26
N PHE A 286 9.91 16.35 -2.13
CA PHE A 286 9.17 15.38 -1.32
C PHE A 286 7.87 15.99 -0.80
N PHE A 287 7.94 17.17 -0.16
CA PHE A 287 6.75 17.89 0.30
C PHE A 287 5.88 18.33 -0.87
N GLY A 288 6.48 18.77 -1.97
CA GLY A 288 5.81 19.11 -3.22
C GLY A 288 4.84 18.01 -3.66
N TYR A 289 5.29 16.75 -3.73
CA TYR A 289 4.42 15.65 -4.16
C TYR A 289 3.13 15.45 -3.34
N TYR A 290 3.13 15.82 -2.06
CA TYR A 290 1.95 15.72 -1.19
C TYR A 290 1.14 17.01 -1.17
N VAL A 291 1.82 18.14 -1.07
CA VAL A 291 1.20 19.47 -0.97
C VAL A 291 0.56 19.88 -2.29
N THR A 292 1.25 19.64 -3.43
CA THR A 292 0.67 19.92 -4.74
C THR A 292 -0.47 18.97 -5.07
N ALA A 293 -0.47 17.74 -4.54
CA ALA A 293 -1.60 16.83 -4.74
C ALA A 293 -2.89 17.42 -4.17
N ILE A 294 -2.87 17.92 -2.93
CA ILE A 294 -4.03 18.63 -2.34
C ILE A 294 -4.39 19.85 -3.19
N ASN A 295 -3.40 20.62 -3.65
CA ASN A 295 -3.62 21.80 -4.49
C ASN A 295 -4.29 21.46 -5.83
N THR A 296 -3.88 20.36 -6.46
CA THR A 296 -4.48 19.83 -7.69
C THR A 296 -5.90 19.32 -7.44
N GLY A 297 -6.15 18.67 -6.30
CA GLY A 297 -7.52 18.31 -5.93
C GLY A 297 -8.42 19.53 -5.74
N THR A 298 -7.89 20.62 -5.15
CA THR A 298 -8.61 21.89 -5.03
C THR A 298 -8.84 22.56 -6.40
N LEU A 299 -7.85 22.51 -7.30
CA LEU A 299 -7.99 22.96 -8.69
C LEU A 299 -9.19 22.30 -9.38
N TYR A 300 -9.34 20.98 -9.23
CA TYR A 300 -10.50 20.26 -9.78
C TYR A 300 -11.81 20.76 -9.20
N MET A 301 -11.86 20.95 -7.88
CA MET A 301 -13.07 21.43 -7.22
C MET A 301 -13.46 22.85 -7.66
N GLU A 302 -12.51 23.74 -7.87
CA GLU A 302 -12.79 25.12 -8.29
C GLU A 302 -13.19 25.23 -9.76
N HIS A 303 -12.56 24.45 -10.63
CA HIS A 303 -12.75 24.60 -12.09
C HIS A 303 -13.78 23.63 -12.67
N LEU A 304 -13.91 22.44 -12.10
CA LEU A 304 -14.89 21.44 -12.51
C LEU A 304 -16.15 21.55 -11.63
N GLY A 305 -16.01 21.98 -10.38
CA GLY A 305 -17.11 22.00 -9.43
C GLY A 305 -17.38 20.62 -8.82
N PHE A 306 -18.49 20.51 -8.09
CA PHE A 306 -18.94 19.24 -7.53
C PHE A 306 -19.81 18.50 -8.56
N HIS A 307 -19.30 17.40 -9.09
CA HIS A 307 -20.04 16.56 -10.01
C HIS A 307 -20.62 15.34 -9.31
N TRP A 308 -21.85 14.99 -9.69
CA TRP A 308 -22.45 13.70 -9.37
C TRP A 308 -22.39 12.84 -10.62
N LEU A 309 -21.39 11.97 -10.70
CA LEU A 309 -21.26 11.06 -11.83
C LEU A 309 -22.25 9.90 -11.69
N PRO A 310 -22.83 9.40 -12.80
CA PRO A 310 -23.73 8.23 -12.75
C PRO A 310 -23.04 6.99 -12.18
N PHE A 311 -21.73 6.86 -12.44
CA PHE A 311 -20.88 5.84 -11.86
C PHE A 311 -19.46 6.39 -11.61
N PRO A 312 -18.82 6.04 -10.49
CA PRO A 312 -17.49 6.56 -10.14
C PRO A 312 -16.44 6.25 -11.21
N SER A 313 -15.75 7.29 -11.66
CA SER A 313 -14.67 7.18 -12.64
C SER A 313 -13.31 7.04 -11.97
N SER A 314 -13.05 7.89 -10.96
CA SER A 314 -11.74 8.02 -10.31
C SER A 314 -11.58 7.08 -9.13
N THR A 315 -12.60 6.95 -8.29
CA THR A 315 -12.61 6.09 -7.10
C THR A 315 -12.80 4.61 -7.43
N ALA A 316 -13.29 4.29 -8.63
CA ALA A 316 -13.44 2.92 -9.15
C ALA A 316 -12.67 2.70 -10.46
N GLU A 317 -11.50 3.33 -10.59
CA GLU A 317 -10.64 3.26 -11.79
C GLU A 317 -10.37 1.83 -12.25
N PHE A 318 -10.28 0.86 -11.33
CA PHE A 318 -10.05 -0.55 -11.65
C PHE A 318 -11.11 -1.17 -12.57
N ILE A 319 -12.35 -0.68 -12.55
CA ILE A 319 -13.43 -1.18 -13.41
C ILE A 319 -13.17 -0.77 -14.85
N TRP A 320 -12.75 0.48 -15.03
CA TRP A 320 -12.54 1.09 -16.33
C TRP A 320 -11.21 0.68 -16.97
N LYS A 321 -10.18 0.44 -16.15
CA LYS A 321 -8.86 -0.05 -16.60
C LYS A 321 -8.70 -1.56 -16.50
N PHE A 322 -9.80 -2.30 -16.40
CA PHE A 322 -9.74 -3.75 -16.33
C PHE A 322 -9.28 -4.33 -17.68
N PRO A 323 -8.35 -5.31 -17.72
CA PRO A 323 -7.94 -5.92 -18.98
C PRO A 323 -9.13 -6.45 -19.77
N GLY A 324 -9.29 -5.98 -21.01
CA GLY A 324 -10.41 -6.33 -21.88
C GLY A 324 -11.56 -5.32 -21.90
N VAL A 325 -11.52 -4.28 -21.06
CA VAL A 325 -12.41 -3.12 -21.16
C VAL A 325 -11.78 -2.10 -22.13
N PRO A 326 -12.50 -1.63 -23.15
CA PRO A 326 -12.02 -0.57 -24.05
C PRO A 326 -11.74 0.73 -23.29
N ASP A 327 -10.71 1.48 -23.69
CA ASP A 327 -10.34 2.75 -23.03
C ASP A 327 -11.48 3.79 -23.08
N ASN A 328 -12.34 3.73 -24.09
CA ASN A 328 -13.53 4.58 -24.24
C ASN A 328 -14.80 4.01 -23.61
N ALA A 329 -14.71 2.96 -22.78
CA ALA A 329 -15.89 2.29 -22.23
C ALA A 329 -16.79 3.25 -21.43
N TYR A 330 -16.22 4.16 -20.64
CA TYR A 330 -16.99 5.14 -19.88
C TYR A 330 -17.78 6.06 -20.81
N GLU A 331 -17.11 6.63 -21.81
CA GLU A 331 -17.71 7.52 -22.80
C GLU A 331 -18.81 6.81 -23.59
N SER A 332 -18.58 5.55 -23.99
CA SER A 332 -19.56 4.76 -24.76
C SER A 332 -20.86 4.50 -23.98
N ILE A 333 -20.79 4.42 -22.64
CA ILE A 333 -21.95 4.13 -21.78
C ILE A 333 -22.66 5.41 -21.37
N TYR A 334 -21.92 6.46 -21.02
CA TYR A 334 -22.48 7.67 -20.40
C TYR A 334 -22.45 8.90 -21.32
N GLY A 335 -21.84 8.83 -22.49
CA GLY A 335 -21.80 9.90 -23.48
C GLY A 335 -20.86 11.07 -23.13
N PHE A 336 -20.01 10.92 -22.11
CA PHE A 336 -18.99 11.90 -21.74
C PHE A 336 -17.75 11.22 -21.16
N GLU A 337 -16.58 11.84 -21.33
CA GLU A 337 -15.31 11.32 -20.81
C GLU A 337 -14.78 12.22 -19.66
N PRO A 338 -15.01 11.86 -18.39
CA PRO A 338 -14.53 12.67 -17.26
C PRO A 338 -12.99 12.81 -17.24
N GLN A 339 -12.28 11.79 -17.71
CA GLN A 339 -10.82 11.78 -17.72
C GLN A 339 -10.24 12.78 -18.73
N ALA A 340 -10.89 12.99 -19.88
CA ALA A 340 -10.47 14.00 -20.85
C ALA A 340 -10.56 15.41 -20.28
N VAL A 341 -11.62 15.71 -19.53
CA VAL A 341 -11.80 17.01 -18.86
C VAL A 341 -10.70 17.22 -17.81
N ILE A 342 -10.44 16.23 -16.95
CA ILE A 342 -9.36 16.27 -15.95
C ILE A 342 -8.00 16.47 -16.62
N ASN A 343 -7.71 15.72 -17.69
CA ASN A 343 -6.45 15.81 -18.42
C ASN A 343 -6.28 17.18 -19.07
N ASN A 344 -7.35 17.77 -19.61
CA ASN A 344 -7.32 19.12 -20.19
C ASN A 344 -7.04 20.18 -19.13
N THR A 345 -7.71 20.12 -17.97
CA THR A 345 -7.43 21.02 -16.84
C THR A 345 -5.98 20.88 -16.34
N LEU A 346 -5.46 19.66 -16.26
CA LEU A 346 -4.06 19.43 -15.91
C LEU A 346 -3.07 19.96 -16.96
N ALA A 347 -3.39 19.81 -18.25
CA ALA A 347 -2.53 20.28 -19.33
C ALA A 347 -2.47 21.82 -19.40
N THR A 348 -3.55 22.50 -19.00
CA THR A 348 -3.68 23.96 -19.08
C THR A 348 -3.27 24.68 -17.80
N MET A 349 -3.49 24.05 -16.63
CA MET A 349 -3.34 24.72 -15.32
C MET A 349 -2.48 23.94 -14.32
N GLY A 350 -2.15 22.68 -14.62
CA GLY A 350 -1.29 21.84 -13.80
C GLY A 350 0.18 21.88 -14.21
N ASN A 351 1.03 21.25 -13.41
CA ASN A 351 2.41 20.95 -13.80
C ASN A 351 2.55 19.45 -14.09
N PRO A 352 3.11 19.05 -15.25
CA PRO A 352 3.29 17.64 -15.61
C PRO A 352 4.15 16.83 -14.63
N GLU A 353 5.02 17.48 -13.85
CA GLU A 353 5.81 16.84 -12.78
C GLU A 353 5.03 16.63 -11.47
N PHE A 354 3.97 17.42 -11.24
CA PHE A 354 3.25 17.53 -9.97
C PHE A 354 1.72 17.42 -10.14
N ASN A 355 1.26 16.47 -10.95
CA ASN A 355 -0.16 16.30 -11.34
C ASN A 355 -0.90 15.20 -10.56
N ASN A 356 -0.46 14.89 -9.34
CA ASN A 356 -1.15 13.89 -8.53
C ASN A 356 -2.58 14.35 -8.19
N PRO A 357 -3.61 13.52 -8.40
CA PRO A 357 -5.00 13.96 -8.33
C PRO A 357 -5.57 14.15 -6.92
N SER A 358 -4.80 13.88 -5.86
CA SER A 358 -5.25 13.77 -4.46
C SER A 358 -6.31 12.70 -4.25
N GLY A 359 -5.94 11.63 -3.57
CA GLY A 359 -6.89 10.58 -3.18
C GLY A 359 -7.95 11.07 -2.19
N LEU A 360 -7.67 12.15 -1.45
CA LEU A 360 -8.61 12.74 -0.48
C LEU A 360 -9.78 13.44 -1.17
N LEU A 361 -9.47 14.22 -2.21
CA LEU A 361 -10.42 15.13 -2.87
C LEU A 361 -11.08 14.50 -4.10
N GLN A 362 -10.48 13.46 -4.69
CA GLN A 362 -11.08 12.69 -5.79
C GLN A 362 -12.55 12.29 -5.61
N PRO A 363 -13.02 11.85 -4.42
CA PRO A 363 -14.43 11.50 -4.21
C PRO A 363 -15.41 12.66 -4.46
N TYR A 364 -14.98 13.92 -4.38
CA TYR A 364 -15.83 15.08 -4.71
C TYR A 364 -16.19 15.14 -6.19
N ASN A 365 -15.32 14.63 -7.07
CA ASN A 365 -15.56 14.59 -8.51
C ASN A 365 -16.51 13.45 -8.90
N ASP A 366 -16.56 12.36 -8.13
CA ASP A 366 -17.42 11.22 -8.43
C ASP A 366 -18.80 11.32 -7.76
N TYR A 367 -18.86 11.79 -6.51
CA TYR A 367 -20.07 11.70 -5.66
C TYR A 367 -20.61 13.07 -5.21
N GLY A 368 -20.04 14.17 -5.70
CA GLY A 368 -20.34 15.52 -5.24
C GLY A 368 -20.00 15.74 -3.76
N PHE A 369 -20.40 16.89 -3.20
CA PHE A 369 -20.04 17.28 -1.83
C PHE A 369 -20.56 16.29 -0.77
N SER A 370 -21.86 16.07 -0.69
CA SER A 370 -22.47 15.22 0.33
C SER A 370 -22.09 13.75 0.17
N GLY A 371 -22.03 13.25 -1.07
CA GLY A 371 -21.66 11.87 -1.35
C GLY A 371 -20.21 11.57 -0.98
N ALA A 372 -19.29 12.50 -1.21
CA ALA A 372 -17.89 12.36 -0.80
C ALA A 372 -17.74 12.26 0.73
N LEU A 373 -18.51 13.04 1.50
CA LEU A 373 -18.47 12.95 2.97
C LEU A 373 -18.98 11.59 3.47
N VAL A 374 -20.09 11.10 2.92
CA VAL A 374 -20.62 9.76 3.23
C VAL A 374 -19.60 8.68 2.84
N PHE A 375 -18.98 8.80 1.66
CA PHE A 375 -17.92 7.91 1.21
C PHE A 375 -16.77 7.83 2.22
N TRP A 376 -16.29 8.97 2.74
CA TRP A 376 -15.22 8.98 3.73
C TRP A 376 -15.61 8.37 5.08
N VAL A 377 -16.87 8.54 5.53
CA VAL A 377 -17.39 7.81 6.69
C VAL A 377 -17.36 6.31 6.46
N ILE A 378 -17.80 5.85 5.28
CA ILE A 378 -17.81 4.43 4.92
C ILE A 378 -16.38 3.86 4.88
N VAL A 379 -15.46 4.53 4.20
CA VAL A 379 -14.05 4.12 4.12
C VAL A 379 -13.41 4.09 5.51
N GLY A 380 -13.66 5.11 6.33
CA GLY A 380 -13.21 5.15 7.73
C GLY A 380 -13.77 3.99 8.56
N PHE A 381 -15.05 3.67 8.40
CA PHE A 381 -15.69 2.54 9.07
C PHE A 381 -15.07 1.21 8.66
N PHE A 382 -14.94 0.92 7.36
CA PHE A 382 -14.28 -0.31 6.90
C PHE A 382 -12.84 -0.41 7.40
N THR A 383 -12.11 0.69 7.38
CA THR A 383 -10.75 0.77 7.90
C THR A 383 -10.69 0.40 9.39
N GLY A 384 -11.61 0.93 10.20
CA GLY A 384 -11.70 0.62 11.63
C GLY A 384 -12.09 -0.84 11.89
N VAL A 385 -13.01 -1.40 11.10
CA VAL A 385 -13.40 -2.83 11.19
C VAL A 385 -12.21 -3.73 10.90
N LEU A 386 -11.47 -3.46 9.82
CA LEU A 386 -10.26 -4.20 9.44
C LEU A 386 -9.20 -4.14 10.54
N TYR A 387 -8.96 -2.95 11.09
CA TYR A 387 -8.02 -2.78 12.20
C TYR A 387 -8.46 -3.56 13.45
N ASN A 388 -9.74 -3.56 13.79
CA ASN A 388 -10.26 -4.34 14.91
C ASN A 388 -10.10 -5.85 14.69
N HIS A 389 -10.38 -6.33 13.47
CA HIS A 389 -10.16 -7.72 13.11
C HIS A 389 -8.68 -8.12 13.18
N PHE A 390 -7.79 -7.23 12.74
CA PHE A 390 -6.34 -7.41 12.83
C PHE A 390 -5.85 -7.49 14.28
N LYS A 391 -6.30 -6.54 15.12
CA LYS A 391 -6.03 -6.54 16.57
C LYS A 391 -6.41 -7.86 17.22
N LYS A 392 -7.60 -8.36 16.87
CA LYS A 392 -8.19 -9.58 17.42
C LYS A 392 -7.71 -10.87 16.74
N GLY A 393 -6.84 -10.80 15.74
CA GLY A 393 -6.24 -11.98 15.10
C GLY A 393 -7.18 -12.74 14.16
N HIS A 394 -8.25 -12.12 13.66
CA HIS A 394 -9.11 -12.73 12.65
C HIS A 394 -8.37 -12.80 11.30
N THR A 395 -8.57 -13.90 10.57
CA THR A 395 -7.95 -14.16 9.25
C THR A 395 -8.08 -12.97 8.29
N PHE A 396 -9.28 -12.39 8.20
CA PHE A 396 -9.57 -11.28 7.30
C PHE A 396 -8.73 -10.03 7.63
N GLY A 397 -8.70 -9.64 8.90
CA GLY A 397 -7.87 -8.51 9.33
C GLY A 397 -6.38 -8.79 9.18
N MET A 398 -5.92 -10.00 9.51
CA MET A 398 -4.50 -10.38 9.39
C MET A 398 -4.00 -10.31 7.94
N MET A 399 -4.82 -10.71 6.96
CA MET A 399 -4.43 -10.69 5.54
C MET A 399 -4.58 -9.32 4.88
N ILE A 400 -5.67 -8.60 5.16
CA ILE A 400 -6.02 -7.37 4.42
C ILE A 400 -5.43 -6.12 5.08
N TYR A 401 -5.43 -6.04 6.41
CA TYR A 401 -5.03 -4.83 7.11
C TYR A 401 -3.59 -4.35 6.80
N PRO A 402 -2.56 -5.23 6.69
CA PRO A 402 -1.20 -4.79 6.41
C PRO A 402 -1.06 -3.98 5.12
N ILE A 403 -1.79 -4.37 4.07
CA ILE A 403 -1.80 -3.63 2.80
C ILE A 403 -2.83 -2.51 2.77
N TRP A 404 -3.95 -2.65 3.50
CA TRP A 404 -4.90 -1.57 3.66
C TRP A 404 -4.25 -0.32 4.26
N LEU A 405 -3.31 -0.50 5.19
CA LEU A 405 -2.55 0.62 5.77
C LEU A 405 -1.72 1.36 4.72
N VAL A 406 -1.16 0.68 3.71
CA VAL A 406 -0.49 1.35 2.58
C VAL A 406 -1.45 2.27 1.86
N GLY A 407 -2.66 1.77 1.58
CA GLY A 407 -3.70 2.59 0.97
C GLY A 407 -4.05 3.82 1.79
N VAL A 408 -4.18 3.68 3.12
CA VAL A 408 -4.42 4.81 4.03
C VAL A 408 -3.29 5.85 3.99
N LEU A 409 -2.03 5.41 3.95
CA LEU A 409 -0.87 6.30 3.88
C LEU A 409 -0.76 7.02 2.53
N GLU A 410 -1.29 6.43 1.46
CA GLU A 410 -1.24 7.00 0.11
C GLU A 410 -2.43 7.92 -0.23
N ILE A 411 -3.52 7.91 0.57
CA ILE A 411 -4.69 8.79 0.37
C ILE A 411 -4.31 10.25 0.06
N PRO A 412 -3.34 10.90 0.73
CA PRO A 412 -3.04 12.30 0.43
C PRO A 412 -2.58 12.52 -1.02
N ARG A 413 -1.95 11.52 -1.64
CA ARG A 413 -1.43 11.60 -3.01
C ARG A 413 -2.38 11.01 -4.04
N TYR A 414 -2.95 9.83 -3.75
CA TYR A 414 -3.73 9.07 -4.72
C TYR A 414 -4.66 8.06 -4.05
N PHE A 415 -5.85 7.83 -4.61
CA PHE A 415 -6.82 6.87 -4.07
C PHE A 415 -6.43 5.42 -4.42
N TYR A 416 -5.56 4.85 -3.58
CA TYR A 416 -4.97 3.53 -3.81
C TYR A 416 -5.98 2.38 -3.92
N PHE A 417 -7.09 2.44 -3.17
CA PHE A 417 -8.04 1.32 -3.08
C PHE A 417 -8.79 1.05 -4.39
N GLY A 418 -9.03 2.09 -5.18
CA GLY A 418 -9.72 2.04 -6.47
C GLY A 418 -8.79 1.81 -7.66
N SER A 419 -7.48 1.74 -7.43
CA SER A 419 -6.49 1.66 -8.51
C SER A 419 -6.52 0.32 -9.24
N GLY A 420 -6.43 0.35 -10.57
CA GLY A 420 -6.27 -0.84 -11.40
C GLY A 420 -5.05 -1.69 -11.01
N ARG A 421 -3.99 -1.06 -10.48
CA ARG A 421 -2.78 -1.75 -9.99
C ARG A 421 -3.06 -2.68 -8.82
N PHE A 422 -3.99 -2.29 -7.94
CA PHE A 422 -4.22 -2.97 -6.68
C PHE A 422 -5.31 -4.05 -6.76
N PHE A 423 -6.13 -4.02 -7.82
CA PHE A 423 -7.24 -4.94 -8.02
C PHE A 423 -6.85 -6.43 -8.09
N PRO A 424 -5.78 -6.86 -8.80
CA PRO A 424 -5.37 -8.27 -8.78
C PRO A 424 -5.02 -8.75 -7.36
N CYS A 425 -4.44 -7.87 -6.55
CA CYS A 425 -4.10 -8.18 -5.15
C CYS A 425 -5.36 -8.41 -4.32
N TRP A 426 -6.39 -7.58 -4.52
CA TRP A 426 -7.69 -7.76 -3.87
C TRP A 426 -8.27 -9.14 -4.13
N ILE A 427 -8.34 -9.56 -5.40
CA ILE A 427 -8.91 -10.86 -5.78
C ILE A 427 -8.17 -11.99 -5.06
N ILE A 428 -6.84 -11.98 -5.07
CA ILE A 428 -6.02 -13.05 -4.49
C ILE A 428 -6.16 -13.09 -2.97
N ILE A 429 -6.07 -11.93 -2.31
CA ILE A 429 -6.16 -11.84 -0.86
C ILE A 429 -7.57 -12.28 -0.40
N LEU A 430 -8.61 -11.86 -1.11
CA LEU A 430 -9.99 -12.25 -0.82
C LEU A 430 -10.22 -13.74 -1.09
N ALA A 431 -9.79 -14.25 -2.25
CA ALA A 431 -9.90 -15.67 -2.59
C ALA A 431 -9.19 -16.55 -1.57
N PHE A 432 -7.93 -16.21 -1.23
CA PHE A 432 -7.17 -16.93 -0.22
C PHE A 432 -7.85 -16.89 1.15
N THR A 433 -8.31 -15.71 1.58
CA THR A 433 -9.00 -15.53 2.85
C THR A 433 -10.31 -16.32 2.90
N PHE A 434 -11.06 -16.35 1.80
CA PHE A 434 -12.32 -17.08 1.68
C PHE A 434 -12.10 -18.59 1.69
N ILE A 435 -11.10 -19.08 0.95
CA ILE A 435 -10.71 -20.50 0.93
C ILE A 435 -10.28 -20.94 2.34
N LEU A 436 -9.48 -20.12 3.04
CA LEU A 436 -9.10 -20.42 4.42
C LEU A 436 -10.30 -20.42 5.37
N HIS A 437 -11.25 -19.50 5.18
CA HIS A 437 -12.46 -19.43 6.01
C HIS A 437 -13.41 -20.62 5.74
N TYR A 438 -13.61 -20.98 4.47
CA TYR A 438 -14.48 -22.10 4.08
C TYR A 438 -13.91 -23.45 4.54
N ASN A 439 -12.61 -23.66 4.34
CA ASN A 439 -11.94 -24.88 4.79
C ASN A 439 -11.90 -25.02 6.32
N ARG A 440 -12.07 -23.92 7.07
CA ARG A 440 -12.28 -23.95 8.52
C ARG A 440 -13.64 -24.53 8.91
N LYS A 441 -14.73 -24.17 8.19
CA LYS A 441 -16.08 -24.70 8.49
C LYS A 441 -16.15 -26.22 8.30
N LYS A 442 -15.50 -26.77 7.27
CA LYS A 442 -15.39 -28.23 7.06
C LYS A 442 -14.66 -28.94 8.22
N LEU A 443 -13.71 -28.29 8.89
CA LEU A 443 -13.00 -28.88 10.05
C LEU A 443 -13.88 -28.96 11.31
N THR A 444 -14.78 -28.00 11.53
CA THR A 444 -15.74 -28.06 12.63
C THR A 444 -16.79 -29.15 12.42
N THR A 445 -17.26 -29.36 11.19
CA THR A 445 -18.24 -30.42 10.88
C THR A 445 -17.64 -31.82 10.92
N TRP A 446 -16.37 -32.00 10.56
CA TRP A 446 -15.69 -33.30 10.74
C TRP A 446 -15.49 -33.66 12.22
N ARG A 447 -15.24 -32.67 13.09
CA ARG A 447 -15.12 -32.91 14.54
C ARG A 447 -16.44 -33.27 15.21
N LEU A 448 -17.57 -32.79 14.69
CA LEU A 448 -18.91 -33.15 15.17
C LEU A 448 -19.40 -34.51 14.65
N ARG A 449 -18.82 -35.05 13.57
CA ARG A 449 -19.09 -36.41 13.08
C ARG A 449 -18.12 -37.47 13.60
N GLY A 450 -17.03 -37.08 14.25
CA GLY A 450 -15.99 -37.99 14.74
C GLY A 450 -15.97 -38.20 16.26
N VAL A 451 -16.92 -37.62 16.99
CA VAL A 451 -17.09 -37.84 18.45
C VAL A 451 -18.59 -37.94 18.72
N GLY A 452 -19.11 -39.18 18.79
CA GLY A 452 -20.47 -39.47 19.28
C GLY A 452 -21.54 -39.74 18.22
N ALA A 453 -21.29 -40.66 17.27
CA ALA A 453 -22.37 -41.25 16.47
C ALA A 453 -22.21 -42.76 16.26
N ASP A 454 -21.40 -43.42 17.09
CA ASP A 454 -21.32 -44.88 17.23
C ASP A 454 -20.85 -45.15 18.67
N GLU A 455 -21.78 -45.09 19.63
CA GLU A 455 -21.78 -45.82 20.91
C GLU A 455 -23.17 -45.71 21.55
#